data_AF-A0A1X7KSX2-F1
#
_entry.id   AF-A0A1X7KSX2-F1
#
_cell.length_a   1.000
_cell.length_b   1.000
_cell.length_c   1.000
_cell.angle_alpha   90.00
_cell.angle_beta   90.00
_cell.angle_gamma   90.00
#
_symmetry.space_group_name_H-M   'P 1'
#
loop_
_entity.id
_entity.type
_entity.pdbx_description
1 polymer ?
#
loop_
_entity_poly.entity_id
_entity_poly.type
_entity_poly.pdbx_seq_one_letter_code
_entity_poly.pdbx_strand_id
1 'polypeptide(L)'
;MTRRFFIALTVALLIFPSVAHSHLRWSIEIPLIKGEEAKARMGDSVYPLGEVVSIPTSSRYPAYTASGWGKPGHTCASAVNAIHILLSVEKGKGRTISVVPSDTIAPAATAGTAVVLKGKGGIGLFGAWTPPSGSEVYVKRSGQIRPLSDVEMPLPGDTIVIEVDRKDIPTMVDIENRPGGSIELLSSSGTSVIGKVIRPVGGTGRFDGTLYQSVGRLRANHPGVIDISTSPYGSIGGFQIVPIKHGDSPEMAHMWSMTQWMIIASEGDSPLAGNGPLFGGFLIPGPVQKEDQEALSPKGIWTAYGRRSLVLCRINGGPWRWLPEVEGRQDNGLRDVTHLRIYFPNDREPLVE
;
A
#
# COMPACT_ATOMS: atom_id res chain seq x y z
N MET A 1 -27.44 -64.06 -36.99
CA MET A 1 -28.04 -62.71 -37.00
C MET A 1 -28.18 -62.23 -35.56
N THR A 2 -27.22 -61.43 -35.09
CA THR A 2 -27.28 -60.78 -33.77
C THR A 2 -26.51 -59.47 -33.90
N ARG A 3 -27.26 -58.37 -34.01
CA ARG A 3 -26.76 -57.00 -34.20
C ARG A 3 -26.10 -56.52 -32.90
N ARG A 4 -24.81 -56.17 -32.95
CA ARG A 4 -24.17 -55.31 -31.95
C ARG A 4 -24.40 -53.86 -32.36
N PHE A 5 -25.20 -53.13 -31.58
CA PHE A 5 -25.30 -51.68 -31.67
C PHE A 5 -24.14 -51.07 -30.88
N PHE A 6 -23.20 -50.41 -31.57
CA PHE A 6 -22.29 -49.46 -30.93
C PHE A 6 -22.98 -48.10 -30.94
N ILE A 7 -23.40 -47.62 -29.77
CA ILE A 7 -23.81 -46.23 -29.56
C ILE A 7 -22.52 -45.45 -29.28
N ALA A 8 -22.09 -44.63 -30.24
CA ALA A 8 -21.05 -43.65 -30.03
C ALA A 8 -21.65 -42.46 -29.29
N LEU A 9 -21.28 -42.30 -28.01
CA LEU A 9 -21.68 -41.17 -27.19
C LEU A 9 -20.73 -40.00 -27.49
N THR A 10 -21.14 -39.07 -28.34
CA THR A 10 -20.43 -37.81 -28.59
C THR A 10 -20.67 -36.88 -27.40
N VAL A 11 -19.72 -36.80 -26.46
CA VAL A 11 -19.73 -35.81 -25.39
C VAL A 11 -19.30 -34.46 -26.00
N ALA A 12 -20.28 -33.59 -26.25
CA ALA A 12 -20.02 -32.18 -26.54
C ALA A 12 -19.51 -31.51 -25.26
N LEU A 13 -18.21 -31.23 -25.19
CA LEU A 13 -17.62 -30.35 -24.19
C LEU A 13 -18.15 -28.93 -24.41
N LEU A 14 -19.17 -28.55 -23.64
CA LEU A 14 -19.51 -27.15 -23.43
C LEU A 14 -18.37 -26.51 -22.65
N ILE A 15 -17.55 -25.73 -23.35
CA ILE A 15 -16.56 -24.83 -22.75
C ILE A 15 -17.36 -23.74 -22.05
N PHE A 16 -17.55 -23.88 -20.74
CA PHE A 16 -17.98 -22.77 -19.91
C PHE A 16 -16.84 -21.74 -19.87
N PRO A 17 -17.09 -20.45 -20.16
CA PRO A 17 -16.09 -19.42 -19.89
C PRO A 17 -15.79 -19.43 -18.39
N SER A 18 -14.51 -19.52 -18.07
CA SER A 18 -13.98 -19.44 -16.72
C SER A 18 -14.61 -18.26 -15.96
N VAL A 19 -15.39 -18.57 -14.92
CA VAL A 19 -15.81 -17.60 -13.91
C VAL A 19 -14.59 -17.32 -13.03
N ALA A 20 -13.71 -16.44 -13.50
CA ALA A 20 -12.56 -15.96 -12.74
C ALA A 20 -12.52 -14.42 -12.79
N HIS A 21 -13.59 -13.77 -12.34
CA HIS A 21 -13.66 -12.31 -12.20
C HIS A 21 -14.37 -11.86 -10.92
N SER A 22 -14.72 -12.75 -9.98
CA SER A 22 -15.50 -12.37 -8.79
C SER A 22 -14.70 -11.69 -7.67
N HIS A 23 -13.35 -11.76 -7.72
CA HIS A 23 -12.49 -11.25 -6.65
C HIS A 23 -11.74 -9.96 -7.02
N LEU A 24 -11.61 -9.59 -8.29
CA LEU A 24 -10.91 -8.37 -8.69
C LEU A 24 -11.71 -7.12 -8.27
N ARG A 25 -11.05 -6.20 -7.55
CA ARG A 25 -11.63 -4.91 -7.13
C ARG A 25 -11.39 -3.84 -8.18
N TRP A 26 -10.14 -3.68 -8.61
CA TRP A 26 -9.73 -2.91 -9.78
C TRP A 26 -8.37 -3.40 -10.28
N SER A 27 -8.04 -3.06 -11.52
CA SER A 27 -6.68 -3.26 -12.06
C SER A 27 -6.07 -1.94 -12.48
N ILE A 28 -4.74 -1.90 -12.52
CA ILE A 28 -3.94 -0.76 -12.97
C ILE A 28 -3.09 -1.26 -14.13
N GLU A 29 -3.21 -0.62 -15.30
CA GLU A 29 -2.44 -0.93 -16.50
C GLU A 29 -1.45 0.22 -16.77
N ILE A 30 -0.16 -0.10 -16.84
CA ILE A 30 0.92 0.86 -17.08
C ILE A 30 1.73 0.41 -18.30
N PRO A 31 1.50 1.00 -19.49
CA PRO A 31 2.23 0.65 -20.69
C PRO A 31 3.70 1.09 -20.58
N LEU A 32 4.65 0.24 -20.98
CA LEU A 32 6.07 0.57 -21.06
C LEU A 32 6.40 1.16 -22.43
N ILE A 33 5.66 2.20 -22.78
CA ILE A 33 5.77 2.95 -24.03
C ILE A 33 5.64 4.43 -23.68
N LYS A 34 6.65 5.22 -24.02
CA LYS A 34 6.63 6.67 -23.77
C LYS A 34 5.48 7.32 -24.56
N GLY A 35 4.72 8.19 -23.91
CA GLY A 35 3.57 8.91 -24.48
C GLY A 35 2.24 8.16 -24.35
N GLU A 36 2.25 6.89 -23.94
CA GLU A 36 1.02 6.13 -23.70
C GLU A 36 0.45 6.40 -22.30
N GLU A 37 -0.85 6.19 -22.14
CA GLU A 37 -1.57 6.49 -20.90
C GLU A 37 -1.68 5.28 -19.97
N ALA A 38 -1.24 5.45 -18.72
CA ALA A 38 -1.57 4.53 -17.64
C ALA A 38 -3.03 4.72 -17.21
N LYS A 39 -3.70 3.64 -16.83
CA LYS A 39 -5.13 3.66 -16.49
C LYS A 39 -5.51 2.68 -15.39
N ALA A 40 -6.51 3.04 -14.61
CA ALA A 40 -7.22 2.10 -13.74
C ALA A 40 -8.48 1.59 -14.43
N ARG A 41 -8.81 0.32 -14.22
CA ARG A 41 -10.07 -0.29 -14.64
C ARG A 41 -10.84 -0.78 -13.42
N MET A 42 -12.10 -0.39 -13.32
CA MET A 42 -13.02 -0.89 -12.30
C MET A 42 -14.37 -1.17 -12.97
N GLY A 43 -14.72 -2.46 -13.07
CA GLY A 43 -15.83 -2.88 -13.94
C GLY A 43 -15.60 -2.39 -15.37
N ASP A 44 -16.62 -1.80 -15.98
CA ASP A 44 -16.53 -1.24 -17.34
C ASP A 44 -15.94 0.18 -17.38
N SER A 45 -15.64 0.78 -16.22
CA SER A 45 -15.11 2.14 -16.14
C SER A 45 -13.59 2.16 -16.26
N VAL A 46 -13.09 3.13 -17.02
CA VAL A 46 -11.65 3.37 -17.22
C VAL A 46 -11.31 4.77 -16.72
N TYR A 47 -10.27 4.88 -15.91
CA TYR A 47 -9.82 6.14 -15.32
C TYR A 47 -8.38 6.41 -15.73
N PRO A 48 -8.08 7.58 -16.34
CA PRO A 48 -6.71 7.94 -16.68
C PRO A 48 -5.89 8.19 -15.41
N LEU A 49 -4.63 7.73 -15.40
CA LEU A 49 -3.71 7.83 -14.27
C LEU A 49 -2.43 8.62 -14.59
N GLY A 50 -2.27 9.06 -15.85
CA GLY A 50 -1.14 9.86 -16.31
C GLY A 50 -0.38 9.21 -17.46
N GLU A 51 0.21 10.07 -18.29
CA GLU A 51 1.04 9.69 -19.44
C GLU A 51 2.42 9.17 -18.99
N VAL A 52 2.95 8.17 -19.67
CA VAL A 52 4.28 7.61 -19.42
C VAL A 52 5.35 8.53 -20.01
N VAL A 53 6.11 9.18 -19.13
CA VAL A 53 7.20 10.12 -19.49
C VAL A 53 8.50 9.38 -19.78
N SER A 54 8.80 8.34 -19.00
CA SER A 54 9.96 7.48 -19.19
C SER A 54 9.70 6.08 -18.61
N ILE A 55 10.50 5.12 -19.07
CA ILE A 55 10.43 3.71 -18.69
C ILE A 55 11.76 3.27 -18.08
N PRO A 56 11.78 2.24 -17.22
CA PRO A 56 13.01 1.76 -16.62
C PRO A 56 13.92 1.11 -17.67
N THR A 57 15.22 1.36 -17.55
CA THR A 57 16.29 0.68 -18.31
C THR A 57 17.10 -0.28 -17.45
N SER A 58 16.89 -0.25 -16.13
CA SER A 58 17.52 -1.14 -15.16
C SER A 58 16.62 -1.36 -13.94
N SER A 59 17.09 -2.16 -13.00
CA SER A 59 16.45 -2.38 -11.70
C SER A 59 17.37 -1.94 -10.57
N ARG A 60 16.79 -1.56 -9.43
CA ARG A 60 17.54 -1.16 -8.24
C ARG A 60 17.87 -2.37 -7.39
N TYR A 61 19.16 -2.66 -7.23
CA TYR A 61 19.68 -3.67 -6.32
C TYR A 61 21.00 -3.20 -5.66
N PRO A 62 21.17 -3.35 -4.34
CA PRO A 62 20.13 -3.69 -3.38
C PRO A 62 19.10 -2.55 -3.24
N ALA A 63 17.84 -2.91 -3.06
CA ALA A 63 16.79 -1.97 -2.63
C ALA A 63 16.84 -1.75 -1.10
N TYR A 64 15.89 -0.99 -0.56
CA TYR A 64 15.79 -0.73 0.89
C TYR A 64 15.62 -2.04 1.69
N THR A 65 16.17 -2.14 2.90
CA THR A 65 16.25 -3.42 3.65
C THR A 65 14.91 -4.16 3.76
N ALA A 66 13.83 -3.43 4.10
CA ALA A 66 12.52 -4.06 4.29
C ALA A 66 11.95 -4.72 3.01
N SER A 67 12.44 -4.36 1.81
CA SER A 67 12.07 -5.03 0.57
C SER A 67 12.40 -6.53 0.57
N GLY A 68 13.40 -6.95 1.35
CA GLY A 68 13.76 -8.37 1.51
C GLY A 68 12.72 -9.20 2.27
N TRP A 69 11.70 -8.57 2.86
CA TRP A 69 10.56 -9.25 3.50
C TRP A 69 9.29 -9.23 2.62
N GLY A 70 9.38 -8.68 1.40
CA GLY A 70 8.29 -8.72 0.44
C GLY A 70 8.27 -10.02 -0.38
N LYS A 71 7.20 -10.21 -1.16
CA LYS A 71 7.04 -11.32 -2.09
C LYS A 71 7.35 -10.87 -3.53
N PRO A 72 8.29 -11.52 -4.25
CA PRO A 72 8.53 -11.23 -5.66
C PRO A 72 7.26 -11.30 -6.51
N GLY A 73 7.20 -10.50 -7.57
CA GLY A 73 6.02 -10.35 -8.42
C GLY A 73 4.86 -9.58 -7.78
N HIS A 74 5.11 -8.85 -6.67
CA HIS A 74 4.11 -8.05 -5.97
C HIS A 74 4.61 -6.61 -5.77
N THR A 75 3.70 -5.69 -5.46
CA THR A 75 4.08 -4.39 -4.90
C THR A 75 4.72 -4.63 -3.53
N CYS A 76 5.94 -4.15 -3.29
CA CYS A 76 6.60 -4.26 -1.98
C CYS A 76 6.58 -2.97 -1.18
N ALA A 77 6.11 -1.87 -1.76
CA ALA A 77 5.77 -0.66 -1.04
C ALA A 77 4.81 0.16 -1.86
N SER A 78 3.89 0.79 -1.16
CA SER A 78 2.97 1.75 -1.72
C SER A 78 3.10 3.04 -0.94
N ALA A 79 3.25 4.15 -1.64
CA ALA A 79 3.37 5.47 -1.04
C ALA A 79 2.79 6.53 -1.96
N VAL A 80 2.43 7.67 -1.37
CA VAL A 80 1.89 8.81 -2.13
C VAL A 80 2.88 9.46 -3.10
N ASN A 81 4.12 8.96 -3.20
CA ASN A 81 5.15 9.51 -4.06
C ASN A 81 5.84 8.44 -4.94
N ALA A 82 5.54 7.16 -4.71
CA ALA A 82 6.19 6.02 -5.36
C ALA A 82 5.45 4.73 -5.05
N ILE A 83 5.39 3.83 -6.04
CA ILE A 83 5.03 2.42 -5.84
C ILE A 83 6.26 1.60 -6.21
N HIS A 84 6.69 0.72 -5.32
CA HIS A 84 7.82 -0.17 -5.57
C HIS A 84 7.32 -1.57 -5.86
N ILE A 85 7.81 -2.16 -6.95
CA ILE A 85 7.48 -3.50 -7.41
C ILE A 85 8.72 -4.38 -7.22
N LEU A 86 8.55 -5.52 -6.56
CA LEU A 86 9.63 -6.44 -6.23
C LEU A 86 9.81 -7.46 -7.34
N LEU A 87 10.98 -7.46 -7.98
CA LEU A 87 11.35 -8.42 -9.02
C LEU A 87 11.88 -9.72 -8.42
N SER A 88 12.79 -9.61 -7.45
CA SER A 88 13.46 -10.75 -6.81
C SER A 88 13.93 -10.38 -5.40
N VAL A 89 14.24 -11.40 -4.59
CA VAL A 89 14.99 -11.24 -3.33
C VAL A 89 16.27 -12.06 -3.45
N GLU A 90 17.41 -11.37 -3.39
CA GLU A 90 18.75 -11.95 -3.54
C GLU A 90 19.54 -11.68 -2.26
N LYS A 91 20.05 -12.73 -1.62
CA LYS A 91 20.84 -12.63 -0.36
C LYS A 91 20.13 -11.81 0.73
N GLY A 92 18.81 -11.94 0.83
CA GLY A 92 17.97 -11.22 1.80
C GLY A 92 17.74 -9.74 1.48
N LYS A 93 18.11 -9.27 0.28
CA LYS A 93 17.87 -7.90 -0.20
C LYS A 93 16.98 -7.93 -1.44
N GLY A 94 16.01 -7.02 -1.52
CA GLY A 94 15.12 -6.93 -2.67
C GLY A 94 15.80 -6.29 -3.87
N ARG A 95 15.31 -6.65 -5.06
CA ARG A 95 15.54 -5.96 -6.33
C ARG A 95 14.23 -5.36 -6.81
N THR A 96 14.19 -4.06 -7.09
CA THR A 96 12.93 -3.37 -7.38
C THR A 96 12.98 -2.56 -8.67
N ILE A 97 11.82 -2.40 -9.29
CA ILE A 97 11.50 -1.28 -10.19
C ILE A 97 10.43 -0.44 -9.52
N SER A 98 10.33 0.83 -9.88
CA SER A 98 9.36 1.75 -9.27
C SER A 98 8.44 2.36 -10.30
N VAL A 99 7.29 2.84 -9.85
CA VAL A 99 6.45 3.79 -10.58
C VAL A 99 6.43 5.07 -9.75
N VAL A 100 6.71 6.22 -10.37
CA VAL A 100 6.81 7.50 -9.67
C VAL A 100 6.11 8.62 -10.45
N PRO A 101 5.55 9.65 -9.78
CA PRO A 101 5.07 10.84 -10.47
C PRO A 101 6.24 11.68 -10.99
N SER A 102 6.01 12.48 -12.03
CA SER A 102 7.01 13.42 -12.57
C SER A 102 7.31 14.59 -11.63
N ASP A 103 6.33 15.00 -10.81
CA ASP A 103 6.48 15.99 -9.73
C ASP A 103 6.47 15.27 -8.38
N THR A 104 7.66 14.91 -7.90
CA THR A 104 7.83 14.10 -6.69
C THR A 104 9.23 14.22 -6.07
N ILE A 105 9.34 13.80 -4.81
CA ILE A 105 10.62 13.47 -4.17
C ILE A 105 10.56 11.98 -3.85
N ALA A 106 11.31 11.14 -4.57
CA ALA A 106 11.30 9.68 -4.37
C ALA A 106 12.73 9.11 -4.25
N PRO A 107 13.39 9.24 -3.08
CA PRO A 107 14.79 8.87 -2.91
C PRO A 107 15.09 7.38 -3.19
N ALA A 108 14.05 6.54 -3.10
CA ALA A 108 14.17 5.11 -3.34
C ALA A 108 14.12 4.70 -4.83
N ALA A 109 13.76 5.61 -5.72
CA ALA A 109 13.79 5.41 -7.16
C ALA A 109 15.04 6.08 -7.74
N THR A 110 16.03 5.27 -8.15
CA THR A 110 17.24 5.76 -8.80
C THR A 110 16.99 6.05 -10.29
N ALA A 111 17.85 6.87 -10.91
CA ALA A 111 17.74 7.16 -12.34
C ALA A 111 17.74 5.86 -13.16
N GLY A 112 16.79 5.73 -14.09
CA GLY A 112 16.64 4.55 -14.93
C GLY A 112 15.96 3.34 -14.29
N THR A 113 15.59 3.38 -13.00
CA THR A 113 14.94 2.23 -12.32
C THR A 113 13.43 2.41 -12.10
N ALA A 114 12.81 3.37 -12.79
CA ALA A 114 11.41 3.68 -12.61
C ALA A 114 10.68 3.98 -13.91
N VAL A 115 9.40 3.63 -13.95
CA VAL A 115 8.43 4.26 -14.84
C VAL A 115 8.07 5.62 -14.23
N VAL A 116 8.21 6.68 -15.01
CA VAL A 116 7.78 8.02 -14.60
C VAL A 116 6.45 8.32 -15.27
N LEU A 117 5.42 8.59 -14.47
CA LEU A 117 4.12 9.03 -14.95
C LEU A 117 3.97 10.54 -14.76
N LYS A 118 3.42 11.22 -15.77
CA LYS A 118 3.10 12.64 -15.69
C LYS A 118 2.04 12.85 -14.61
N GLY A 119 2.38 13.65 -13.60
CA GLY A 119 1.50 13.90 -12.47
C GLY A 119 2.27 14.32 -11.21
N LYS A 120 1.55 14.45 -10.10
CA LYS A 120 2.06 14.86 -8.80
C LYS A 120 1.80 13.78 -7.75
N GLY A 121 2.68 13.69 -6.75
CA GLY A 121 2.44 12.84 -5.58
C GLY A 121 1.14 13.18 -4.84
N GLY A 122 0.50 12.14 -4.28
CA GLY A 122 -0.73 12.22 -3.47
C GLY A 122 -2.03 12.17 -4.30
N ILE A 123 -1.93 12.06 -5.62
CA ILE A 123 -3.03 12.22 -6.58
C ILE A 123 -3.05 11.01 -7.53
N GLY A 124 -4.23 10.67 -8.04
CA GLY A 124 -4.39 9.63 -9.08
C GLY A 124 -3.85 8.26 -8.64
N LEU A 125 -2.90 7.70 -9.40
CA LEU A 125 -2.23 6.43 -9.04
C LEU A 125 -1.54 6.51 -7.66
N PHE A 126 -1.05 7.68 -7.28
CA PHE A 126 -0.36 7.91 -6.01
C PHE A 126 -1.30 8.47 -4.92
N GLY A 127 -2.61 8.37 -5.16
CA GLY A 127 -3.67 8.73 -4.23
C GLY A 127 -4.76 7.67 -4.25
N ALA A 128 -5.95 8.02 -4.74
CA ALA A 128 -7.15 7.17 -4.69
C ALA A 128 -7.04 5.81 -5.41
N TRP A 129 -6.07 5.65 -6.32
CA TRP A 129 -5.83 4.43 -7.09
C TRP A 129 -4.58 3.66 -6.66
N THR A 130 -3.90 4.08 -5.59
CA THR A 130 -2.73 3.37 -5.07
C THR A 130 -3.09 1.93 -4.71
N PRO A 131 -2.36 0.92 -5.24
CA PRO A 131 -2.53 -0.45 -4.81
C PRO A 131 -1.99 -0.61 -3.38
N PRO A 132 -2.57 -1.46 -2.52
CA PRO A 132 -1.93 -1.83 -1.26
C PRO A 132 -0.57 -2.48 -1.52
N SER A 133 0.35 -2.43 -0.54
CA SER A 133 1.56 -3.24 -0.59
C SER A 133 1.14 -4.72 -0.59
N GLY A 134 1.73 -5.56 -1.44
CA GLY A 134 1.39 -6.97 -1.59
C GLY A 134 0.29 -7.24 -2.63
N SER A 135 -0.03 -6.27 -3.50
CA SER A 135 -0.82 -6.51 -4.70
C SER A 135 -0.03 -7.27 -5.75
N GLU A 136 -0.67 -8.21 -6.44
CA GLU A 136 -0.04 -9.02 -7.47
C GLU A 136 0.28 -8.19 -8.71
N VAL A 137 1.40 -8.49 -9.35
CA VAL A 137 1.87 -7.79 -10.54
C VAL A 137 2.13 -8.79 -11.66
N TYR A 138 1.61 -8.44 -12.83
CA TYR A 138 1.69 -9.20 -14.05
C TYR A 138 2.34 -8.36 -15.16
N VAL A 139 2.83 -9.04 -16.19
CA VAL A 139 3.32 -8.43 -17.42
C VAL A 139 2.47 -8.93 -18.57
N LYS A 140 1.89 -8.00 -19.34
CA LYS A 140 1.19 -8.28 -20.58
C LYS A 140 2.11 -8.00 -21.78
N ARG A 141 2.38 -9.04 -22.58
CA ARG A 141 3.22 -8.99 -23.79
C ARG A 141 2.51 -9.69 -24.94
N SER A 142 2.33 -9.01 -26.07
CA SER A 142 1.70 -9.57 -27.27
C SER A 142 0.37 -10.29 -26.99
N GLY A 143 -0.44 -9.74 -26.07
CA GLY A 143 -1.73 -10.30 -25.67
C GLY A 143 -1.67 -11.39 -24.59
N GLN A 144 -0.51 -11.93 -24.26
CA GLN A 144 -0.33 -12.90 -23.17
C GLN A 144 -0.06 -12.18 -21.85
N ILE A 145 -0.67 -12.64 -20.75
CA ILE A 145 -0.44 -12.14 -19.40
C ILE A 145 0.32 -13.22 -18.62
N ARG A 146 1.39 -12.82 -17.91
CA ARG A 146 2.19 -13.71 -17.06
C ARG A 146 2.50 -13.04 -15.72
N PRO A 147 2.60 -13.79 -14.62
CA PRO A 147 3.11 -13.25 -13.36
C PRO A 147 4.48 -12.60 -13.56
N LEU A 148 4.71 -11.46 -12.91
CA LEU A 148 6.00 -10.76 -13.02
C LEU A 148 7.16 -11.60 -12.47
N SER A 149 6.92 -12.49 -11.51
CA SER A 149 7.94 -13.42 -10.96
C SER A 149 8.56 -14.34 -12.02
N ASP A 150 7.85 -14.57 -13.13
CA ASP A 150 8.29 -15.44 -14.21
C ASP A 150 9.09 -14.66 -15.28
N VAL A 151 9.40 -13.39 -14.99
CA VAL A 151 10.04 -12.44 -15.90
C VAL A 151 11.20 -11.75 -15.20
N GLU A 152 12.36 -11.68 -15.85
CA GLU A 152 13.57 -11.08 -15.28
C GLU A 152 13.46 -9.53 -15.16
N MET A 153 12.91 -8.88 -16.20
CA MET A 153 12.56 -7.47 -16.21
C MET A 153 11.49 -7.20 -17.28
N PRO A 154 10.47 -6.38 -17.00
CA PRO A 154 9.58 -5.87 -18.04
C PRO A 154 10.35 -5.09 -19.12
N LEU A 155 10.01 -5.33 -20.39
CA LEU A 155 10.69 -4.76 -21.55
C LEU A 155 9.89 -3.59 -22.15
N PRO A 156 10.53 -2.68 -22.91
CA PRO A 156 9.81 -1.71 -23.73
C PRO A 156 8.75 -2.38 -24.61
N GLY A 157 7.54 -1.83 -24.63
CA GLY A 157 6.38 -2.41 -25.32
C GLY A 157 5.50 -3.33 -24.48
N ASP A 158 5.97 -3.79 -23.32
CA ASP A 158 5.12 -4.52 -22.36
C ASP A 158 4.10 -3.59 -21.68
N THR A 159 3.13 -4.17 -20.98
CA THR A 159 2.29 -3.45 -20.02
C THR A 159 2.39 -4.11 -18.65
N ILE A 160 2.75 -3.35 -17.62
CA ILE A 160 2.66 -3.79 -16.23
C ILE A 160 1.19 -3.74 -15.83
N VAL A 161 0.67 -4.83 -15.27
CA VAL A 161 -0.70 -4.92 -14.75
C VAL A 161 -0.62 -5.19 -13.26
N ILE A 162 -1.20 -4.34 -12.43
CA ILE A 162 -1.31 -4.55 -10.98
C ILE A 162 -2.76 -4.86 -10.67
N GLU A 163 -3.01 -6.00 -10.04
CA GLU A 163 -4.34 -6.43 -9.65
C GLU A 163 -4.57 -6.15 -8.15
N VAL A 164 -5.70 -5.50 -7.86
CA VAL A 164 -6.13 -5.26 -6.49
C VAL A 164 -7.39 -6.07 -6.24
N ASP A 165 -7.27 -7.06 -5.38
CA ASP A 165 -8.37 -7.95 -5.04
C ASP A 165 -9.25 -7.41 -3.91
N ARG A 166 -10.49 -7.87 -3.91
CA ARG A 166 -11.42 -7.80 -2.78
C ARG A 166 -10.92 -8.75 -1.70
N LYS A 167 -10.63 -8.21 -0.53
CA LYS A 167 -10.23 -8.98 0.66
C LYS A 167 -11.26 -8.80 1.77
N ASP A 168 -11.33 -9.79 2.65
CA ASP A 168 -11.91 -9.59 3.98
C ASP A 168 -10.90 -8.78 4.79
N ILE A 169 -11.12 -7.47 4.77
CA ILE A 169 -10.29 -6.49 5.46
C ILE A 169 -10.74 -6.39 6.93
N PRO A 170 -9.81 -6.23 7.89
CA PRO A 170 -10.18 -5.82 9.23
C PRO A 170 -10.87 -4.44 9.20
N THR A 171 -11.59 -4.10 10.26
CA THR A 171 -12.24 -2.78 10.38
C THR A 171 -11.25 -1.72 10.83
N MET A 172 -10.52 -1.99 11.93
CA MET A 172 -9.56 -1.06 12.51
C MET A 172 -8.53 -1.79 13.37
N VAL A 173 -7.46 -1.08 13.69
CA VAL A 173 -6.50 -1.46 14.74
C VAL A 173 -6.36 -0.31 15.73
N ASP A 174 -6.45 -0.62 17.01
CA ASP A 174 -6.16 0.30 18.11
C ASP A 174 -4.78 -0.03 18.71
N ILE A 175 -4.03 1.00 19.06
CA ILE A 175 -2.69 0.89 19.63
C ILE A 175 -2.62 1.76 20.88
N GLU A 176 -2.34 1.15 22.03
CA GLU A 176 -2.02 1.89 23.25
C GLU A 176 -0.57 2.43 23.16
N ASN A 177 -0.41 3.75 23.05
CA ASN A 177 0.87 4.41 22.84
C ASN A 177 1.68 4.54 24.15
N ARG A 178 2.09 3.40 24.71
CA ARG A 178 2.93 3.29 25.91
C ARG A 178 3.76 2.00 25.84
N PRO A 179 4.89 1.89 26.55
CA PRO A 179 5.61 0.62 26.65
C PRO A 179 4.69 -0.50 27.18
N GLY A 180 4.66 -1.64 26.48
CA GLY A 180 3.80 -2.77 26.77
C GLY A 180 2.32 -2.56 26.45
N GLY A 181 1.94 -1.46 25.80
CA GLY A 181 0.57 -1.19 25.36
C GLY A 181 0.09 -2.21 24.33
N SER A 182 -1.18 -2.60 24.40
CA SER A 182 -1.78 -3.58 23.48
C SER A 182 -1.96 -3.02 22.07
N ILE A 183 -1.92 -3.92 21.09
CA ILE A 183 -2.31 -3.68 19.70
C ILE A 183 -3.49 -4.58 19.39
N GLU A 184 -4.67 -3.99 19.26
CA GLU A 184 -5.94 -4.70 19.16
C GLU A 184 -6.54 -4.53 17.77
N LEU A 185 -6.73 -5.65 17.07
CA LEU A 185 -7.34 -5.71 15.76
C LEU A 185 -8.83 -6.00 15.90
N LEU A 186 -9.67 -5.15 15.31
CA LEU A 186 -11.09 -5.44 15.12
C LEU A 186 -11.33 -5.93 13.70
N SER A 187 -11.92 -7.11 13.54
CA SER A 187 -12.38 -7.67 12.27
C SER A 187 -13.82 -8.17 12.38
N SER A 188 -14.36 -8.75 11.30
CA SER A 188 -15.66 -9.43 11.31
C SER A 188 -15.71 -10.62 12.29
N SER A 189 -14.57 -11.19 12.68
CA SER A 189 -14.49 -12.28 13.66
C SER A 189 -14.39 -11.80 15.11
N GLY A 190 -14.42 -10.49 15.36
CA GLY A 190 -14.29 -9.90 16.69
C GLY A 190 -12.95 -9.19 16.92
N THR A 191 -12.62 -8.96 18.18
CA THR A 191 -11.38 -8.26 18.60
C THR A 191 -10.31 -9.27 19.00
N SER A 192 -9.07 -9.06 18.57
CA SER A 192 -7.91 -9.86 18.98
C SER A 192 -6.68 -9.00 19.23
N VAL A 193 -5.85 -9.40 20.20
CA VAL A 193 -4.54 -8.78 20.42
C VAL A 193 -3.55 -9.38 19.42
N ILE A 194 -2.91 -8.53 18.61
CA ILE A 194 -1.96 -8.96 17.57
C ILE A 194 -0.51 -8.57 17.88
N GLY A 195 -0.29 -7.82 18.95
CA GLY A 195 1.04 -7.39 19.34
C GLY A 195 1.04 -6.39 20.48
N LYS A 196 2.23 -5.83 20.72
CA LYS A 196 2.48 -4.86 21.76
C LYS A 196 3.44 -3.76 21.32
N VAL A 197 3.31 -2.61 21.94
CA VAL A 197 4.24 -1.49 21.78
C VAL A 197 5.50 -1.74 22.60
N ILE A 198 6.64 -1.78 21.94
CA ILE A 198 7.97 -1.87 22.56
C ILE A 198 8.47 -0.47 22.91
N ARG A 199 8.32 0.46 21.96
CA ARG A 199 8.67 1.86 22.13
C ARG A 199 7.52 2.73 21.63
N PRO A 200 6.96 3.63 22.46
CA PRO A 200 5.92 4.54 22.03
C PRO A 200 6.48 5.65 21.15
N VAL A 201 5.61 6.28 20.36
CA VAL A 201 5.91 7.55 19.69
C VAL A 201 5.63 8.70 20.65
N GLY A 202 6.50 9.71 20.66
CA GLY A 202 6.33 10.94 21.44
C GLY A 202 6.54 12.23 20.64
N GLY A 203 7.06 12.12 19.41
CA GLY A 203 7.38 13.26 18.58
C GLY A 203 7.19 12.99 17.09
N THR A 204 7.59 13.97 16.29
CA THR A 204 7.53 13.92 14.83
C THR A 204 8.92 14.11 14.23
N GLY A 205 9.09 13.65 12.99
CA GLY A 205 10.31 13.77 12.21
C GLY A 205 10.08 14.36 10.82
N ARG A 206 11.17 14.57 10.09
CA ARG A 206 11.15 15.03 8.70
C ARG A 206 11.13 13.82 7.76
N PHE A 207 9.95 13.39 7.36
CA PHE A 207 9.75 12.31 6.39
C PHE A 207 9.29 12.93 5.07
N ASP A 208 10.21 13.20 4.14
CA ASP A 208 9.99 14.11 2.99
C ASP A 208 8.70 13.89 2.22
N GLY A 209 8.31 12.64 2.00
CA GLY A 209 7.11 12.39 1.21
C GLY A 209 5.79 12.73 1.92
N THR A 210 5.81 13.08 3.22
CA THR A 210 4.66 13.68 3.91
C THR A 210 4.23 15.01 3.28
N LEU A 211 5.13 15.65 2.52
CA LEU A 211 4.82 16.78 1.63
C LEU A 211 3.59 16.53 0.74
N TYR A 212 3.36 15.26 0.35
CA TYR A 212 2.28 14.85 -0.53
C TYR A 212 1.10 14.23 0.24
N GLN A 213 0.95 14.50 1.54
CA GLN A 213 -0.11 13.92 2.37
C GLN A 213 -0.62 14.89 3.44
N SER A 214 -1.87 14.71 3.88
CA SER A 214 -2.53 15.51 4.92
C SER A 214 -2.49 14.82 6.28
N VAL A 215 -2.71 15.59 7.35
CA VAL A 215 -2.79 15.13 8.74
C VAL A 215 -3.73 13.92 8.87
N GLY A 216 -3.32 12.89 9.63
CA GLY A 216 -4.20 11.75 9.91
C GLY A 216 -4.32 10.76 8.75
N ARG A 217 -3.36 10.75 7.83
CA ARG A 217 -3.34 9.87 6.66
C ARG A 217 -2.02 9.12 6.55
N LEU A 218 -2.10 7.93 5.97
CA LEU A 218 -0.93 7.15 5.61
C LEU A 218 -0.25 7.79 4.40
N ARG A 219 1.04 8.05 4.57
CA ARG A 219 1.97 8.51 3.56
C ARG A 219 2.55 7.32 2.79
N ALA A 220 2.93 6.27 3.50
CA ALA A 220 3.50 5.07 2.92
C ALA A 220 3.19 3.83 3.77
N ASN A 221 3.11 2.68 3.11
CA ASN A 221 3.11 1.38 3.76
C ASN A 221 4.01 0.40 2.98
N HIS A 222 4.86 -0.30 3.72
CA HIS A 222 5.73 -1.34 3.19
C HIS A 222 6.06 -2.37 4.28
N PRO A 223 6.75 -3.48 3.99
CA PRO A 223 7.06 -4.57 4.92
C PRO A 223 7.73 -4.20 6.25
N GLY A 224 8.17 -2.96 6.43
CA GLY A 224 8.88 -2.51 7.62
C GLY A 224 8.37 -1.19 8.21
N VAL A 225 7.46 -0.48 7.54
CA VAL A 225 7.05 0.86 7.98
C VAL A 225 5.59 1.11 7.61
N ILE A 226 4.86 1.70 8.55
CA ILE A 226 3.69 2.53 8.28
C ILE A 226 4.11 3.97 8.56
N ASP A 227 4.05 4.84 7.56
CA ASP A 227 4.44 6.25 7.67
C ASP A 227 3.18 7.12 7.67
N ILE A 228 3.03 7.97 8.68
CA ILE A 228 1.80 8.71 8.97
C ILE A 228 2.12 10.21 9.00
N SER A 229 1.37 10.99 8.23
CA SER A 229 1.53 12.45 8.22
C SER A 229 0.83 13.10 9.41
N THR A 230 1.53 14.05 10.03
CA THR A 230 1.03 14.97 11.05
C THR A 230 1.01 16.41 10.56
N SER A 231 1.41 16.66 9.31
CA SER A 231 1.51 18.01 8.74
C SER A 231 0.44 18.24 7.66
N PRO A 232 0.10 19.51 7.37
CA PRO A 232 -0.74 19.85 6.23
C PRO A 232 -0.11 19.41 4.91
N TYR A 233 -0.96 19.22 3.89
CA TYR A 233 -0.46 18.98 2.53
C TYR A 233 0.44 20.13 2.07
N GLY A 234 1.59 19.80 1.48
CA GLY A 234 2.62 20.78 1.12
C GLY A 234 3.60 21.11 2.24
N SER A 235 3.49 20.45 3.41
CA SER A 235 4.43 20.56 4.52
C SER A 235 4.99 19.19 4.90
N ILE A 236 6.15 19.18 5.58
CA ILE A 236 6.83 17.95 5.98
C ILE A 236 6.67 17.76 7.48
N GLY A 237 6.21 16.60 7.91
CA GLY A 237 6.00 16.26 9.32
C GLY A 237 5.19 14.98 9.47
N GLY A 238 5.73 14.04 10.23
CA GLY A 238 5.08 12.76 10.48
C GLY A 238 5.82 11.89 11.49
N PHE A 239 5.34 10.67 11.65
CA PHE A 239 5.99 9.62 12.45
C PHE A 239 5.80 8.26 11.77
N GLN A 240 6.59 7.28 12.20
CA GLN A 240 6.56 5.95 11.63
C GLN A 240 6.26 4.89 12.70
N ILE A 241 5.48 3.88 12.33
CA ILE A 241 5.30 2.64 13.10
C ILE A 241 6.12 1.56 12.41
N VAL A 242 6.97 0.87 13.16
CA VAL A 242 7.93 -0.11 12.64
C VAL A 242 7.86 -1.42 13.42
N PRO A 243 7.96 -2.58 12.77
CA PRO A 243 8.05 -3.85 13.46
C PRO A 243 9.46 -3.98 14.06
N ILE A 244 9.58 -4.65 15.21
CA ILE A 244 10.85 -4.82 15.94
C ILE A 244 11.96 -5.39 15.06
N LYS A 245 11.65 -6.35 14.17
CA LYS A 245 12.60 -6.90 13.20
C LYS A 245 13.27 -5.82 12.33
N HIS A 246 12.54 -4.76 11.97
CA HIS A 246 13.14 -3.64 11.26
C HIS A 246 13.88 -2.70 12.19
N GLY A 247 13.35 -2.45 13.39
CA GLY A 247 14.05 -1.65 14.40
C GLY A 247 15.41 -2.21 14.81
N ASP A 248 15.58 -3.54 14.74
CA ASP A 248 16.85 -4.22 15.02
C ASP A 248 17.82 -4.23 13.82
N SER A 249 17.42 -3.70 12.67
CA SER A 249 18.30 -3.63 11.50
C SER A 249 19.39 -2.57 11.73
N PRO A 250 20.67 -2.79 11.32
CA PRO A 250 21.77 -1.87 11.63
C PRO A 250 21.54 -0.41 11.21
N GLU A 251 20.93 -0.19 10.05
CA GLU A 251 20.59 1.15 9.54
C GLU A 251 19.56 1.89 10.40
N MET A 252 18.78 1.14 11.17
CA MET A 252 17.71 1.65 12.02
C MET A 252 18.19 1.94 13.45
N ALA A 253 19.45 1.68 13.81
CA ALA A 253 19.95 1.82 15.19
C ALA A 253 19.62 3.17 15.84
N HIS A 254 19.65 4.25 15.08
CA HIS A 254 19.33 5.60 15.56
C HIS A 254 17.86 5.80 15.99
N MET A 255 16.92 4.96 15.53
CA MET A 255 15.50 5.11 15.89
C MET A 255 15.26 4.90 17.39
N TRP A 256 16.09 4.07 18.02
CA TRP A 256 15.94 3.69 19.43
C TRP A 256 16.16 4.88 20.38
N SER A 257 16.90 5.89 19.93
CA SER A 257 17.16 7.12 20.69
C SER A 257 16.28 8.29 20.30
N MET A 258 15.33 8.09 19.37
CA MET A 258 14.50 9.15 18.80
C MET A 258 13.01 8.92 19.10
N THR A 259 12.18 9.96 19.00
CA THR A 259 10.78 9.93 19.48
C THR A 259 9.73 9.84 18.37
N GLN A 260 10.15 9.93 17.11
CA GLN A 260 9.30 9.86 15.92
C GLN A 260 9.07 8.44 15.37
N TRP A 261 9.55 7.42 16.07
CA TRP A 261 9.30 6.02 15.74
C TRP A 261 8.61 5.30 16.88
N MET A 262 7.47 4.70 16.58
CA MET A 262 6.87 3.66 17.40
C MET A 262 7.40 2.29 16.96
N ILE A 263 7.95 1.52 17.89
CA ILE A 263 8.41 0.15 17.63
C ILE A 263 7.39 -0.82 18.21
N ILE A 264 6.94 -1.78 17.41
CA ILE A 264 5.95 -2.79 17.80
C ILE A 264 6.46 -4.21 17.57
N ALA A 265 6.03 -5.14 18.42
CA ALA A 265 6.34 -6.56 18.30
C ALA A 265 5.06 -7.39 18.20
N SER A 266 5.17 -8.55 17.55
CA SER A 266 4.08 -9.53 17.51
C SER A 266 3.85 -10.11 18.90
N GLU A 267 2.61 -10.53 19.18
CA GLU A 267 2.28 -11.29 20.39
C GLU A 267 2.65 -12.78 20.25
N GLY A 268 2.82 -13.28 19.02
CA GLY A 268 3.19 -14.67 18.74
C GLY A 268 4.44 -14.81 17.88
N ASP A 269 4.72 -16.04 17.44
CA ASP A 269 5.95 -16.38 16.71
C ASP A 269 6.01 -15.82 15.28
N SER A 270 4.86 -15.43 14.72
CA SER A 270 4.79 -14.84 13.39
C SER A 270 5.27 -13.39 13.42
N PRO A 271 6.33 -13.03 12.66
CA PRO A 271 6.85 -11.67 12.67
C PRO A 271 5.87 -10.71 11.98
N LEU A 272 5.71 -9.51 12.53
CA LEU A 272 4.89 -8.48 11.89
C LEU A 272 5.47 -7.99 10.55
N ALA A 273 6.80 -7.97 10.42
CA ALA A 273 7.48 -7.48 9.22
C ALA A 273 7.14 -8.30 7.97
N GLY A 274 6.63 -7.63 6.94
CA GLY A 274 6.17 -8.24 5.68
C GLY A 274 4.82 -8.95 5.76
N ASN A 275 4.20 -9.00 6.94
CA ASN A 275 2.95 -9.70 7.16
C ASN A 275 1.79 -8.74 7.40
N GLY A 276 0.61 -9.20 7.01
CA GLY A 276 -0.63 -8.52 7.30
C GLY A 276 -1.01 -8.60 8.79
N PRO A 277 -1.93 -7.73 9.24
CA PRO A 277 -2.58 -6.71 8.44
C PRO A 277 -1.79 -5.38 8.36
N LEU A 278 -0.74 -5.20 9.17
CA LEU A 278 -0.05 -3.91 9.33
C LEU A 278 1.03 -3.64 8.28
N PHE A 279 1.82 -4.64 7.89
CA PHE A 279 2.98 -4.45 7.00
C PHE A 279 2.86 -5.21 5.69
N GLY A 280 1.64 -5.60 5.30
CA GLY A 280 1.37 -6.17 3.99
C GLY A 280 -0.12 -6.38 3.75
N GLY A 281 -0.59 -6.00 2.58
CA GLY A 281 -1.82 -6.49 1.96
C GLY A 281 -3.08 -5.67 2.18
N PHE A 282 -3.13 -4.77 3.17
CA PHE A 282 -4.38 -4.15 3.64
C PHE A 282 -4.37 -2.62 3.71
N LEU A 283 -3.30 -2.02 4.23
CA LEU A 283 -3.23 -0.57 4.37
C LEU A 283 -2.96 0.10 3.02
N ILE A 284 -3.67 1.19 2.74
CA ILE A 284 -3.56 1.95 1.50
C ILE A 284 -3.22 3.41 1.86
N PRO A 285 -2.06 3.94 1.42
CA PRO A 285 -1.78 5.37 1.47
C PRO A 285 -2.90 6.15 0.79
N GLY A 286 -3.44 7.14 1.48
CA GLY A 286 -4.66 7.80 1.03
C GLY A 286 -4.44 8.87 -0.05
N PRO A 287 -5.47 9.21 -0.83
CA PRO A 287 -5.50 10.49 -1.54
C PRO A 287 -5.44 11.65 -0.54
N VAL A 288 -4.90 12.78 -1.01
CA VAL A 288 -4.80 14.03 -0.25
C VAL A 288 -6.16 14.66 -0.01
N GLN A 289 -6.31 15.44 1.06
CA GLN A 289 -7.59 15.99 1.49
C GLN A 289 -8.30 16.88 0.44
N LYS A 290 -7.57 17.45 -0.53
CA LYS A 290 -8.17 18.24 -1.61
C LYS A 290 -8.98 17.38 -2.59
N GLU A 291 -8.53 16.16 -2.90
CA GLU A 291 -9.32 15.20 -3.70
C GLU A 291 -10.59 14.77 -2.94
N ASP A 292 -10.57 14.79 -1.60
CA ASP A 292 -11.77 14.51 -0.80
C ASP A 292 -12.83 15.60 -0.91
N GLN A 293 -12.42 16.86 -1.00
CA GLN A 293 -13.34 18.00 -1.07
C GLN A 293 -14.05 18.06 -2.42
N GLU A 294 -13.36 17.68 -3.50
CA GLU A 294 -13.95 17.54 -4.84
C GLU A 294 -14.87 16.30 -4.94
N ALA A 295 -14.67 15.29 -4.07
CA ALA A 295 -15.52 14.11 -3.94
C ALA A 295 -16.78 14.32 -3.07
N LEU A 296 -17.12 15.54 -2.63
CA LEU A 296 -18.35 15.82 -1.86
C LEU A 296 -19.65 15.80 -2.70
N SER A 297 -19.64 15.24 -3.91
CA SER A 297 -20.87 14.91 -4.64
C SER A 297 -21.61 13.73 -3.97
N PRO A 298 -22.93 13.56 -4.15
CA PRO A 298 -23.68 12.42 -3.59
C PRO A 298 -23.15 11.03 -4.02
N LYS A 299 -22.37 10.95 -5.10
CA LYS A 299 -21.65 9.74 -5.55
C LYS A 299 -20.23 9.60 -4.97
N GLY A 300 -19.68 10.66 -4.37
CA GLY A 300 -18.27 10.78 -4.03
C GLY A 300 -17.92 10.54 -2.55
N ILE A 301 -18.90 10.51 -1.63
CA ILE A 301 -18.62 10.18 -0.22
C ILE A 301 -18.05 8.75 -0.06
N TRP A 302 -18.48 7.83 -0.94
CA TRP A 302 -18.03 6.44 -0.99
C TRP A 302 -16.67 6.28 -1.67
N THR A 303 -16.39 7.09 -2.69
CA THR A 303 -15.06 7.19 -3.30
C THR A 303 -14.05 7.82 -2.33
N ALA A 304 -14.51 8.69 -1.41
CA ALA A 304 -13.71 9.39 -0.41
C ALA A 304 -13.44 8.58 0.87
N TYR A 305 -14.27 7.59 1.24
CA TYR A 305 -14.05 6.78 2.46
C TYR A 305 -13.52 5.37 2.17
N GLY A 306 -13.89 4.75 1.04
CA GLY A 306 -13.70 3.31 0.90
C GLY A 306 -12.32 2.81 0.47
N ARG A 307 -11.40 3.71 0.11
CA ARG A 307 -10.13 3.35 -0.53
C ARG A 307 -8.88 3.79 0.23
N ARG A 308 -9.01 4.24 1.48
CA ARG A 308 -7.85 4.77 2.22
C ARG A 308 -7.84 4.42 3.69
N SER A 309 -6.64 4.42 4.25
CA SER A 309 -6.43 4.31 5.68
C SER A 309 -6.49 5.68 6.37
N LEU A 310 -7.20 5.75 7.49
CA LEU A 310 -7.37 6.95 8.31
C LEU A 310 -6.75 6.73 9.68
N VAL A 311 -6.13 7.76 10.25
CA VAL A 311 -5.52 7.69 11.58
C VAL A 311 -6.15 8.72 12.51
N LEU A 312 -6.68 8.24 13.63
CA LEU A 312 -7.15 9.05 14.75
C LEU A 312 -6.27 8.80 15.97
N CYS A 313 -6.39 9.68 16.97
CA CYS A 313 -5.73 9.51 18.26
C CYS A 313 -6.63 9.88 19.43
N ARG A 314 -6.21 9.46 20.63
CA ARG A 314 -6.67 10.03 21.90
C ARG A 314 -5.55 10.83 22.54
N ILE A 315 -5.86 12.06 22.96
CA ILE A 315 -4.95 12.91 23.72
C ILE A 315 -5.34 12.82 25.19
N ASN A 316 -4.40 12.50 26.07
CA ASN A 316 -4.61 12.35 27.52
C ASN A 316 -5.82 11.46 27.88
N GLY A 317 -6.01 10.35 27.16
CA GLY A 317 -7.14 9.42 27.37
C GLY A 317 -8.51 9.97 26.95
N GLY A 318 -8.57 11.15 26.34
CA GLY A 318 -9.81 11.79 25.90
C GLY A 318 -10.50 11.10 24.70
N PRO A 319 -11.49 11.77 24.07
CA PRO A 319 -12.21 11.20 22.93
C PRO A 319 -11.31 11.03 21.70
N TRP A 320 -11.73 10.15 20.78
CA TRP A 320 -11.09 10.00 19.47
C TRP A 320 -11.20 11.29 18.66
N ARG A 321 -10.07 11.75 18.14
CA ARG A 321 -9.96 12.96 17.31
C ARG A 321 -8.85 12.82 16.27
N TRP A 322 -8.79 13.75 15.33
CA TRP A 322 -7.66 13.84 14.39
C TRP A 322 -6.33 14.01 15.14
N LEU A 323 -5.25 13.54 14.52
CA LEU A 323 -3.89 13.78 15.00
C LEU A 323 -3.63 15.29 15.15
N PRO A 324 -2.83 15.70 16.16
CA PRO A 324 -2.38 17.09 16.23
C PRO A 324 -1.56 17.45 14.99
N GLU A 325 -1.75 18.67 14.52
CA GLU A 325 -0.98 19.22 13.41
C GLU A 325 0.41 19.63 13.90
N VAL A 326 1.44 18.96 13.39
CA VAL A 326 2.83 19.15 13.79
C VAL A 326 3.73 19.02 12.56
N GLU A 327 4.45 20.10 12.26
CA GLU A 327 5.43 20.17 11.19
C GLU A 327 6.86 19.94 11.68
N GLY A 328 7.68 19.38 10.80
CA GLY A 328 9.09 19.14 10.99
C GLY A 328 9.39 18.14 12.10
N ARG A 329 10.61 18.25 12.63
CA ARG A 329 11.03 17.47 13.78
C ARG A 329 10.63 18.19 15.07
N GLN A 330 9.79 17.54 15.86
CA GLN A 330 9.35 18.03 17.18
C GLN A 330 9.37 16.86 18.16
N ASP A 331 10.40 16.77 18.99
CA ASP A 331 10.65 15.57 19.80
C ASP A 331 9.54 15.30 20.84
N ASN A 332 8.73 16.31 21.16
CA ASN A 332 7.59 16.25 22.08
C ASN A 332 6.23 16.50 21.40
N GLY A 333 6.18 16.59 20.07
CA GLY A 333 4.98 16.97 19.32
C GLY A 333 3.77 16.06 19.53
N LEU A 334 3.99 14.82 19.96
CA LEU A 334 2.97 13.80 20.19
C LEU A 334 2.98 13.26 21.63
N ARG A 335 3.65 13.94 22.58
CA ARG A 335 3.85 13.41 23.95
C ARG A 335 2.55 13.08 24.70
N ASP A 336 1.48 13.81 24.38
CA ASP A 336 0.18 13.69 25.04
C ASP A 336 -0.74 12.69 24.29
N VAL A 337 -0.27 12.12 23.18
CA VAL A 337 -1.00 11.07 22.43
C VAL A 337 -0.89 9.76 23.18
N THR A 338 -2.03 9.26 23.65
CA THR A 338 -2.13 8.04 24.47
C THR A 338 -2.55 6.81 23.67
N HIS A 339 -3.29 7.01 22.57
CA HIS A 339 -3.78 5.93 21.72
C HIS A 339 -3.77 6.36 20.25
N LEU A 340 -3.55 5.41 19.37
CA LEU A 340 -3.75 5.55 17.92
C LEU A 340 -4.84 4.58 17.48
N ARG A 341 -5.63 4.99 16.49
CA ARG A 341 -6.57 4.13 15.77
C ARG A 341 -6.31 4.25 14.29
N ILE A 342 -6.07 3.14 13.60
CA ILE A 342 -5.91 3.10 12.16
C ILE A 342 -7.10 2.33 11.58
N TYR A 343 -7.87 3.00 10.72
CA TYR A 343 -8.93 2.38 9.94
C TYR A 343 -8.35 1.75 8.68
N PHE A 344 -8.83 0.56 8.34
CA PHE A 344 -8.54 -0.08 7.07
C PHE A 344 -9.50 0.42 5.97
N PRO A 345 -9.07 0.45 4.70
CA PRO A 345 -9.86 1.00 3.60
C PRO A 345 -11.02 0.09 3.21
N ASN A 346 -12.27 0.48 3.54
CA ASN A 346 -13.48 -0.32 3.26
C ASN A 346 -14.45 0.35 2.29
N ASP A 347 -14.54 -0.15 1.06
CA ASP A 347 -15.49 0.31 0.04
C ASP A 347 -16.73 -0.57 -0.12
N ARG A 348 -16.97 -1.49 0.80
CA ARG A 348 -18.28 -2.13 0.88
C ARG A 348 -19.28 -1.03 1.26
N GLU A 349 -20.23 -0.77 0.38
CA GLU A 349 -21.39 0.07 0.68
C GLU A 349 -22.02 -0.47 1.98
N PRO A 350 -22.18 0.35 3.04
CA PRO A 350 -22.87 -0.11 4.23
C PRO A 350 -24.25 -0.55 3.79
N LEU A 351 -24.59 -1.77 4.22
CA LEU A 351 -25.79 -2.50 3.87
C LEU A 351 -26.97 -1.56 3.62
N VAL A 352 -27.48 -1.60 2.38
CA VAL A 352 -28.89 -1.32 2.14
C VAL A 352 -29.65 -2.46 2.81
N GLU A 353 -29.81 -2.36 4.13
CA GLU A 353 -30.87 -3.09 4.85
C GLU A 353 -32.15 -2.26 4.84
#